data_AF-T1B4D6-F1
#
_entry.id   AF-T1B4D6-F1
#
_cell.length_a   1.000
_cell.length_b   1.000
_cell.length_c   1.000
_cell.angle_alpha   90.00
_cell.angle_beta   90.00
_cell.angle_gamma   90.00
#
_symmetry.space_group_name_H-M   'P 1'
#
loop_
_entity.id
_entity.type
_entity.pdbx_description
1 polymer ?
#
loop_
_entity_poly.entity_id
_entity_poly.type
_entity_poly.pdbx_seq_one_letter_code
_entity_poly.pdbx_strand_id
1 'polypeptide(L)'
;MDVGHESDWHYTPFDPSTKRSEATVTSGGSASRSVKGAPAQVSGLTTGWADLDAAVAALAVGGRRVLAVAAGPSTGLLEPIGLLAFEDPVRPDARELVDRLRSLGVRVVMVTGDGI
;
A
#
# COMPACT_ATOMS: atom_id res chain seq x y z
N MET A 1 -2.02 39.42 10.97
CA MET A 1 -3.28 38.78 10.56
C MET A 1 -2.90 37.39 10.10
N ASP A 2 -3.06 36.41 10.99
CA ASP A 2 -2.69 35.03 10.75
C ASP A 2 -3.86 34.38 9.99
N VAL A 3 -3.65 34.02 8.73
CA VAL A 3 -4.67 33.34 7.92
C VAL A 3 -4.41 31.84 8.01
N GLY A 4 -4.58 31.30 9.22
CA GLY A 4 -4.56 29.86 9.46
C GLY A 4 -5.76 29.22 8.76
N HIS A 5 -5.55 28.68 7.56
CA HIS A 5 -6.49 27.70 7.01
C HIS A 5 -6.28 26.39 7.75
N GLU A 6 -7.03 26.20 8.84
CA GLU A 6 -7.16 24.93 9.54
C GLU A 6 -7.73 23.92 8.53
N SER A 7 -6.86 23.03 8.04
CA SER A 7 -7.27 22.00 7.08
C SER A 7 -7.85 20.85 7.89
N ASP A 8 -9.17 20.64 7.76
CA ASP A 8 -9.84 19.50 8.39
C ASP A 8 -9.45 18.23 7.62
N TRP A 9 -9.07 17.18 8.33
CA TRP A 9 -8.66 15.93 7.71
C TRP A 9 -9.18 14.73 8.49
N HIS A 10 -9.51 13.69 7.73
CA HIS A 10 -9.96 12.42 8.28
C HIS A 10 -9.15 11.28 7.65
N TYR A 11 -8.64 10.38 8.48
CA TYR A 11 -7.95 9.18 8.03
C TYR A 11 -8.77 7.94 8.36
N THR A 12 -9.05 7.13 7.35
CA THR A 12 -9.59 5.79 7.49
C THR A 12 -8.44 4.79 7.46
N PRO A 13 -8.15 4.09 8.57
CA PRO A 13 -7.08 3.11 8.63
C PRO A 13 -7.26 1.95 7.64
N PHE A 14 -6.22 1.13 7.54
CA PHE A 14 -6.27 -0.07 6.72
C PHE A 14 -7.36 -1.03 7.20
N ASP A 15 -8.20 -1.49 6.27
CA ASP A 15 -9.19 -2.54 6.50
C ASP A 15 -8.83 -3.78 5.65
N PRO A 16 -8.66 -4.98 6.25
CA PRO A 16 -8.36 -6.22 5.51
C PRO A 16 -9.39 -6.61 4.45
N SER A 17 -10.66 -6.23 4.63
CA SER A 17 -11.74 -6.52 3.68
C SER A 17 -11.61 -5.70 2.39
N THR A 18 -11.22 -4.43 2.51
CA THR A 18 -11.04 -3.52 1.37
C THR A 18 -9.59 -3.45 0.88
N LYS A 19 -8.65 -3.94 1.69
CA LYS A 19 -7.19 -3.91 1.49
C LYS A 19 -6.63 -2.53 1.13
N ARG A 20 -7.22 -1.47 1.69
CA ARG A 20 -6.80 -0.08 1.48
C ARG A 20 -6.97 0.76 2.75
N SER A 21 -6.28 1.89 2.77
CA SER A 21 -6.39 2.98 3.75
C SER A 21 -6.57 4.29 3.01
N GLU A 22 -7.25 5.26 3.60
CA GLU A 22 -7.67 6.49 2.92
C GLU A 22 -7.53 7.72 3.78
N ALA A 23 -7.34 8.87 3.15
CA ALA A 23 -7.40 10.16 3.80
C ALA A 23 -8.30 11.10 2.99
N THR A 24 -9.14 11.87 3.68
CA THR A 24 -9.87 13.01 3.10
C THR A 24 -9.32 14.27 3.73
N VAL A 25 -9.07 15.30 2.92
CA VAL A 25 -8.59 16.60 3.38
C VAL A 25 -9.50 17.69 2.82
N THR A 26 -9.97 18.58 3.67
CA THR A 26 -10.73 19.77 3.30
C THR A 26 -9.84 20.99 3.46
N SER A 27 -9.60 21.72 2.37
CA SER A 27 -8.81 22.95 2.37
C SER A 27 -9.41 23.96 1.41
N GLY A 28 -9.50 25.23 1.83
CA GLY A 28 -10.06 26.31 0.99
C GLY A 28 -11.50 26.05 0.51
N GLY A 29 -12.30 25.33 1.30
CA GLY A 29 -13.68 24.96 0.95
C GLY A 29 -13.81 23.80 -0.05
N SER A 30 -12.70 23.18 -0.47
CA SER A 30 -12.69 22.01 -1.35
C SER A 30 -12.20 20.77 -0.61
N ALA A 31 -12.84 19.62 -0.84
CA ALA A 31 -12.46 18.35 -0.24
C ALA A 31 -11.86 17.40 -1.28
N SER A 32 -10.72 16.80 -0.94
CA SER A 32 -10.03 15.79 -1.75
C SER A 32 -9.87 14.49 -0.98
N ARG A 33 -9.77 13.38 -1.70
CA ARG A 33 -9.58 12.05 -1.16
C ARG A 33 -8.36 11.39 -1.79
N SER A 34 -7.56 10.76 -0.96
CA SER A 34 -6.38 9.99 -1.33
C SER A 34 -6.49 8.58 -0.78
N VAL A 35 -6.14 7.60 -1.60
CA VAL A 35 -6.25 6.17 -1.27
C VAL A 35 -4.93 5.48 -1.56
N LYS A 36 -4.49 4.62 -0.64
CA LYS A 36 -3.39 3.67 -0.87
C LYS A 36 -3.80 2.26 -0.49
N GLY A 37 -3.38 1.27 -1.25
CA GLY A 37 -3.77 -0.12 -0.98
C GLY A 37 -3.30 -1.12 -2.02
N ALA A 38 -3.90 -2.31 -1.99
CA ALA A 38 -3.65 -3.34 -2.98
C ALA A 38 -4.01 -2.84 -4.39
N PRO A 39 -3.16 -3.06 -5.41
CA PRO A 39 -3.37 -2.52 -6.76
C PRO A 39 -4.78 -2.73 -7.34
N ALA A 40 -5.29 -3.96 -7.28
CA ALA A 40 -6.63 -4.30 -7.77
C ALA A 40 -7.77 -3.60 -7.02
N GLN A 41 -7.59 -3.29 -5.73
CA GLN A 41 -8.61 -2.60 -4.94
C GLN A 41 -8.62 -1.10 -5.19
N VAL A 42 -7.44 -0.52 -5.40
CA VAL A 42 -7.31 0.91 -5.70
C VAL A 42 -7.77 1.20 -7.13
N SER A 43 -7.42 0.36 -8.11
CA SER A 43 -7.84 0.54 -9.50
C SER A 43 -9.36 0.46 -9.69
N GLY A 44 -10.05 -0.33 -8.87
CA GLY A 44 -11.52 -0.37 -8.84
C GLY A 44 -12.18 0.95 -8.39
N LEU A 45 -11.41 1.92 -7.87
CA LEU A 45 -11.87 3.25 -7.49
C LEU A 45 -11.50 4.34 -8.51
N THR A 46 -10.79 4.00 -9.59
CA THR A 46 -10.33 4.99 -10.58
C THR A 46 -11.15 4.97 -11.86
N THR A 47 -10.95 5.96 -12.71
CA THR A 47 -11.46 6.01 -14.10
C THR A 47 -10.81 4.98 -15.04
N GLY A 48 -9.94 4.11 -14.52
CA GLY A 48 -9.13 3.16 -15.26
C GLY A 48 -7.64 3.34 -14.96
N TRP A 49 -6.85 2.27 -15.10
CA TRP A 49 -5.40 2.30 -14.91
C TRP A 49 -4.75 1.39 -15.95
N ALA A 50 -4.32 1.99 -17.07
CA ALA A 50 -3.71 1.25 -18.17
C ALA A 50 -2.43 0.52 -17.71
N ASP A 51 -2.24 -0.70 -18.20
CA ASP A 51 -1.05 -1.54 -17.97
C ASP A 51 -0.71 -1.79 -16.49
N LEU A 52 -1.68 -1.65 -15.58
CA LEU A 52 -1.46 -1.80 -14.14
C LEU A 52 -0.83 -3.15 -13.78
N ASP A 53 -1.37 -4.25 -14.31
CA ASP A 53 -0.89 -5.60 -13.98
C ASP A 53 0.55 -5.81 -14.44
N ALA A 54 0.91 -5.30 -15.62
CA ALA A 54 2.28 -5.38 -16.14
C ALA A 54 3.25 -4.54 -15.30
N ALA A 55 2.86 -3.32 -14.92
CA ALA A 55 3.65 -2.45 -14.06
C ALA A 55 3.84 -3.04 -12.65
N VAL A 56 2.78 -3.61 -12.07
CA VAL A 56 2.83 -4.32 -10.78
C VAL A 56 3.76 -5.52 -10.88
N ALA A 57 3.64 -6.35 -11.93
CA ALA A 57 4.50 -7.52 -12.11
C ALA A 57 5.98 -7.13 -12.22
N ALA A 58 6.29 -6.07 -12.98
CA ALA A 58 7.66 -5.57 -13.12
C ALA A 58 8.24 -5.08 -11.79
N LEU A 59 7.44 -4.38 -10.97
CA LEU A 59 7.85 -3.88 -9.66
C LEU A 59 7.92 -4.96 -8.58
N ALA A 60 7.09 -6.01 -8.69
CA ALA A 60 7.04 -7.11 -7.72
C ALA A 60 8.20 -8.11 -7.88
N VAL A 61 8.99 -8.01 -8.95
CA VAL A 61 10.20 -8.82 -9.15
C VAL A 61 11.06 -8.78 -7.88
N GLY A 62 11.54 -9.94 -7.42
CA GLY A 62 12.34 -10.03 -6.20
C GLY A 62 11.51 -10.02 -4.90
N GLY A 63 10.20 -10.27 -4.96
CA GLY A 63 9.34 -10.39 -3.77
C GLY A 63 8.94 -9.05 -3.16
N ARG A 64 9.01 -7.97 -3.94
CA ARG A 64 8.68 -6.62 -3.48
C ARG A 64 7.18 -6.47 -3.33
N ARG A 65 6.75 -5.85 -2.24
CA ARG A 65 5.35 -5.54 -2.01
C ARG A 65 4.98 -4.27 -2.77
N VAL A 66 4.01 -4.37 -3.68
CA VAL A 66 3.54 -3.22 -4.47
C VAL A 66 2.23 -2.67 -3.90
N LEU A 67 2.16 -1.36 -3.70
CA LEU A 67 0.95 -0.61 -3.39
C LEU A 67 0.61 0.33 -4.54
N ALA A 68 -0.68 0.53 -4.76
CA ALA A 68 -1.19 1.56 -5.65
C ALA A 68 -1.67 2.77 -4.86
N VAL A 69 -1.53 3.95 -5.47
CA VAL A 69 -2.00 5.23 -4.95
C VAL A 69 -2.89 5.90 -5.98
N ALA A 70 -4.04 6.40 -5.52
CA ALA A 70 -4.97 7.20 -6.31
C ALA A 70 -5.44 8.40 -5.49
N ALA A 71 -5.75 9.51 -6.14
CA ALA A 71 -6.26 10.71 -5.49
C ALA A 71 -7.22 11.46 -6.39
N GLY A 72 -8.05 12.32 -5.81
CA GLY A 72 -9.02 13.08 -6.58
C GLY A 72 -10.07 13.75 -5.69
N PRO A 73 -11.27 14.03 -6.24
CA PRO A 73 -12.36 14.63 -5.47
C PRO A 73 -12.78 13.72 -4.30
N SER A 74 -13.33 14.31 -3.25
CA SER A 74 -13.82 13.56 -2.08
C SER A 74 -14.91 12.54 -2.41
N THR A 75 -15.64 12.75 -3.51
CA THR A 75 -16.68 11.86 -4.02
C THR A 75 -16.46 11.57 -5.50
N GLY A 76 -16.84 10.38 -5.96
CA GLY A 76 -16.66 9.95 -7.34
C GLY A 76 -15.40 9.10 -7.57
N LEU A 77 -15.04 8.97 -8.84
CA LEU A 77 -13.86 8.21 -9.28
C LEU A 77 -12.58 9.03 -9.05
N LEU A 78 -11.52 8.33 -8.69
CA LEU A 78 -10.19 8.89 -8.46
C LEU A 78 -9.32 8.81 -9.71
N GLU A 79 -8.26 9.59 -9.72
CA GLU A 79 -7.21 9.50 -10.73
C GLU A 79 -6.07 8.61 -10.22
N PRO A 80 -5.53 7.70 -11.05
CA PRO A 80 -4.29 7.00 -10.72
C PRO A 80 -3.14 7.98 -10.51
N ILE A 81 -2.45 7.86 -9.38
CA ILE A 81 -1.26 8.68 -9.08
C ILE A 81 0.02 7.89 -9.35
N GLY A 82 0.07 6.63 -8.92
CA GLY A 82 1.25 5.79 -9.15
C GLY A 82 1.37 4.57 -8.24
N LEU A 83 2.46 3.82 -8.45
CA LEU A 83 2.78 2.62 -7.69
C LEU A 83 3.98 2.86 -6.77
N LEU A 84 3.97 2.19 -5.62
CA LEU A 84 5.07 2.16 -4.66
C LEU A 84 5.50 0.70 -4.45
N ALA A 85 6.79 0.40 -4.58
CA ALA A 85 7.34 -0.92 -4.31
C ALA A 85 8.20 -0.90 -3.05
N PHE A 86 7.94 -1.82 -2.13
CA PHE A 86 8.63 -1.95 -0.86
C PHE A 86 9.42 -3.26 -0.85
N GLU A 87 10.71 -3.16 -0.56
CA GLU A 87 11.59 -4.31 -0.38
C GLU A 87 11.73 -4.61 1.11
N ASP A 88 11.53 -5.88 1.49
CA ASP A 88 11.87 -6.40 2.81
C ASP A 88 13.10 -7.31 2.67
N PRO A 89 14.32 -6.75 2.73
CA PRO A 89 15.52 -7.53 2.50
C PRO A 89 15.68 -8.58 3.60
N VAL A 90 16.06 -9.79 3.19
CA VAL A 90 16.37 -10.87 4.13
C VAL A 90 17.50 -10.39 5.06
N ARG A 91 17.29 -10.51 6.38
CA ARG A 91 18.33 -10.17 7.36
C ARG A 91 19.60 -10.99 7.08
N PRO A 92 20.80 -10.38 7.16
CA PRO A 92 22.05 -11.02 6.77
C PRO A 92 22.36 -12.30 7.56
N ASP A 93 21.90 -12.37 8.81
CA ASP A 93 22.08 -13.49 9.74
C ASP A 93 20.92 -14.52 9.69
N ALA A 94 19.86 -14.27 8.92
CA ALA A 94 18.66 -15.10 8.92
C ALA A 94 18.96 -16.57 8.56
N ARG A 95 19.88 -16.80 7.61
CA ARG A 95 20.29 -18.15 7.21
C ARG A 95 20.95 -18.88 8.37
N GLU A 96 21.93 -18.25 9.01
CA GLU A 96 22.68 -18.85 10.12
C GLU A 96 21.74 -19.17 11.29
N LEU A 97 20.83 -18.26 11.62
CA LEU A 97 19.82 -18.46 12.66
C LEU A 97 18.93 -19.67 12.37
N VAL A 98 18.40 -19.78 11.14
CA VAL A 98 17.52 -20.89 10.74
C VAL A 98 18.28 -22.23 10.80
N ASP A 99 19.53 -22.27 10.33
CA ASP A 99 20.34 -23.47 10.34
C ASP A 99 20.69 -23.91 11.77
N ARG A 100 20.97 -22.94 12.65
CA ARG A 100 21.21 -23.21 14.09
C ARG A 100 19.98 -23.76 14.79
N LEU A 101 18.79 -23.20 14.53
CA LEU A 101 17.54 -23.71 15.10
C LEU A 101 17.27 -25.15 14.64
N ARG A 102 17.48 -25.43 13.35
CA ARG A 102 17.33 -26.78 12.80
C ARG A 102 18.31 -27.79 13.40
N SER A 103 19.57 -27.42 13.62
CA SER A 103 20.56 -28.32 14.23
C SER A 103 20.24 -28.67 15.69
N LEU A 104 19.47 -27.82 16.36
CA LEU A 104 18.92 -28.08 17.70
C LEU A 104 17.60 -28.87 17.68
N GLY A 105 17.15 -29.34 16.51
CA GLY A 105 15.89 -30.06 16.35
C GLY A 105 14.63 -29.18 16.38
N VAL A 106 14.78 -27.85 16.31
CA VAL A 106 13.64 -26.92 16.29
C VAL A 106 13.11 -26.78 14.85
N ARG A 107 11.82 -27.07 14.68
CA ARG A 107 11.13 -26.86 13.40
C ARG A 107 10.84 -25.38 13.19
N VAL A 108 11.34 -24.81 12.08
CA VAL A 108 11.08 -23.44 11.66
C VAL A 108 9.97 -23.41 10.59
N VAL A 109 8.98 -22.53 10.76
CA VAL A 109 7.87 -22.31 9.83
C VAL A 109 7.76 -20.81 9.52
N MET A 110 7.60 -20.45 8.25
CA MET A 110 7.36 -19.07 7.82
C MET A 110 5.86 -18.75 7.88
N VAL A 111 5.52 -17.63 8.51
CA VAL A 111 4.17 -17.06 8.50
C VAL A 111 4.28 -15.70 7.82
N THR A 112 3.65 -15.54 6.65
CA THR A 112 3.66 -14.27 5.89
C THR A 112 2.23 -13.82 5.59
N GLY A 113 2.03 -12.51 5.49
CA GLY A 113 0.82 -11.88 4.99
C GLY A 113 0.86 -11.57 3.49
N ASP A 114 1.97 -11.90 2.82
CA ASP A 114 2.08 -11.79 1.37
C ASP A 114 1.18 -12.83 0.70
N GLY A 115 0.58 -12.46 -0.44
CA GLY A 115 -0.30 -13.33 -1.21
C GLY A 115 0.45 -14.51 -1.85
N ILE A 116 -0.28 -15.59 -2.15
CA ILE A 116 0.19 -16.71 -2.99
C ILE A 116 0.13 -16.30 -4.46
#